data_AF-A0A847A8M5-F1
#
_entry.id   AF-A0A847A8M5-F1
#
_cell.length_a   1.000
_cell.length_b   1.000
_cell.length_c   1.000
_cell.angle_alpha   90.00
_cell.angle_beta   90.00
_cell.angle_gamma   90.00
#
_symmetry.space_group_name_H-M   'P 1'
#
loop_
_entity.id
_entity.type
_entity.pdbx_description
1 polymer ?
#
loop_
_entity_poly.entity_id
_entity_poly.type
_entity_poly.pdbx_seq_one_letter_code
_entity_poly.pdbx_strand_id
1 'polypeptide(L)'
;FIPLLIDTGGNTGTQSATFVIRGLTTGEVTTKDVRRVVRRELVLGLILGAGLAVLAGLNAVIMGTDAAIALTVGISVVGVVSLGNLAGTLLPFAAERFGIDPAVISGPLITTVVDVLGLLVYFEVARLILGLN
;
A
#
# COMPACT_ATOMS: atom_id res chain seq x y z
N PHE A 1 1.62 -13.80 8.77
CA PHE A 1 0.92 -12.63 8.19
C PHE A 1 1.87 -11.60 7.58
N ILE A 2 3.07 -11.37 8.13
CA ILE A 2 4.03 -10.37 7.60
C ILE A 2 4.34 -10.54 6.10
N PRO A 3 4.69 -11.74 5.57
CA PRO A 3 4.95 -11.87 4.14
C PRO A 3 3.74 -11.50 3.27
N LEU A 4 2.53 -11.90 3.70
CA LEU A 4 1.29 -11.54 3.02
C LEU A 4 1.05 -10.03 3.01
N LEU A 5 1.25 -9.36 4.15
CA LEU A 5 1.09 -7.90 4.26
C LEU A 5 2.05 -7.16 3.33
N ILE A 6 3.33 -7.50 3.41
CA ILE A 6 4.39 -6.85 2.66
C ILE A 6 4.20 -7.06 1.16
N ASP A 7 4.00 -8.31 0.74
CA ASP A 7 3.83 -8.66 -0.68
C ASP A 7 2.60 -7.98 -1.28
N THR A 8 1.47 -7.98 -0.55
CA THR A 8 0.24 -7.35 -1.04
C THR A 8 0.38 -5.83 -1.14
N GLY A 9 1.04 -5.20 -0.17
CA GLY A 9 1.35 -3.77 -0.23
C GLY A 9 2.27 -3.43 -1.41
N GLY A 10 3.35 -4.20 -1.59
CA GLY A 10 4.34 -4.00 -2.64
C GLY A 10 3.76 -4.17 -4.03
N ASN A 11 2.94 -5.20 -4.24
CA ASN A 11 2.24 -5.46 -5.51
C ASN A 11 1.26 -4.34 -5.84
N THR A 12 0.49 -3.88 -4.85
CA THR A 12 -0.48 -2.78 -5.03
C THR A 12 0.25 -1.46 -5.33
N GLY A 13 1.33 -1.16 -4.61
CA GLY A 13 2.15 0.03 -4.87
C GLY A 13 2.82 0.01 -6.24
N THR A 14 3.35 -1.13 -6.67
CA THR A 14 3.95 -1.30 -8.01
C THR A 14 2.90 -1.12 -9.11
N GLN A 15 1.69 -1.63 -8.90
CA GLN A 15 0.57 -1.41 -9.83
C GLN A 15 0.22 0.07 -9.94
N SER A 16 0.06 0.77 -8.81
CA SER A 16 -0.26 2.20 -8.78
C SER A 16 0.83 3.02 -9.48
N ALA A 17 2.10 2.72 -9.20
CA ALA A 17 3.21 3.38 -9.87
C ALA A 17 3.25 3.15 -11.37
N THR A 18 2.98 1.92 -11.82
CA THR A 18 2.91 1.61 -13.24
C THR A 18 1.83 2.46 -13.93
N PHE A 19 0.66 2.63 -13.31
CA PHE A 19 -0.39 3.49 -13.84
C PHE A 19 0.03 4.96 -13.90
N VAL A 20 0.67 5.48 -12.84
CA VAL A 20 1.11 6.88 -12.79
C VAL A 20 2.23 7.14 -13.79
N ILE A 21 3.25 6.28 -13.85
CA ILE A 21 4.36 6.39 -14.81
C ILE A 21 3.82 6.38 -16.22
N ARG A 22 2.97 5.42 -16.55
CA ARG A 22 2.34 5.36 -17.88
C ARG A 22 1.61 6.66 -18.18
N GLY A 23 0.76 7.14 -17.27
CA GLY A 23 0.01 8.37 -17.49
C GLY A 23 0.89 9.63 -17.64
N LEU A 24 2.01 9.70 -16.91
CA LEU A 24 3.01 10.76 -17.06
C LEU A 24 3.69 10.67 -18.44
N THR A 25 4.11 9.47 -18.84
CA THR A 25 4.79 9.25 -20.14
C THR A 25 3.88 9.46 -21.35
N THR A 26 2.58 9.16 -21.24
CA THR A 26 1.60 9.39 -22.31
C THR A 26 1.02 10.81 -22.31
N GLY A 27 1.31 11.61 -21.27
CA GLY A 27 0.75 12.95 -21.09
C GLY A 27 -0.72 12.95 -20.65
N GLU A 28 -1.29 11.80 -20.30
CA GLU A 28 -2.66 11.68 -19.78
C GLU A 28 -2.82 12.30 -18.38
N VAL A 29 -1.75 12.31 -17.58
CA VAL A 29 -1.67 13.03 -16.30
C VAL A 29 -0.42 13.88 -16.25
N THR A 30 -0.50 15.00 -15.53
CA THR A 30 0.64 15.89 -15.28
C THR A 30 0.88 16.04 -13.78
N THR A 31 2.02 16.62 -13.40
CA THR A 31 2.31 16.93 -11.99
C THR A 31 1.28 17.82 -11.30
N LYS A 32 0.45 18.55 -12.07
CA LYS A 32 -0.67 19.35 -11.56
C LYS A 32 -1.85 18.49 -11.10
N ASP A 33 -1.96 17.28 -11.62
CA ASP A 33 -3.05 16.34 -11.33
C ASP A 33 -2.81 15.52 -10.05
N VAL A 34 -1.66 15.69 -9.38
CA VAL A 34 -1.22 14.87 -8.24
C VAL A 34 -2.32 14.69 -7.19
N ARG A 35 -3.03 15.77 -6.83
CA ARG A 35 -4.08 15.74 -5.81
C ARG A 35 -5.27 14.91 -6.25
N ARG A 36 -5.65 14.99 -7.53
CA ARG A 36 -6.77 14.22 -8.10
C ARG A 36 -6.42 12.74 -8.14
N VAL A 37 -5.21 12.41 -8.59
CA VAL A 37 -4.73 11.03 -8.70
C VAL A 37 -4.59 10.39 -7.31
N VAL A 38 -3.95 11.07 -6.36
CA VAL A 38 -3.80 10.59 -4.97
C VAL A 38 -5.15 10.30 -4.32
N ARG A 39 -6.16 11.16 -4.49
CA ARG A 39 -7.50 10.90 -3.93
C ARG A 39 -8.15 9.66 -4.55
N ARG A 40 -8.02 9.48 -5.87
CA ARG A 40 -8.53 8.31 -6.56
C ARG A 40 -7.84 7.04 -6.07
N GLU A 41 -6.51 7.05 -6.01
CA GLU A 41 -5.69 5.91 -5.60
C GLU A 41 -5.86 5.55 -4.12
N LEU A 42 -6.10 6.54 -3.26
CA LEU A 42 -6.46 6.29 -1.86
C LEU A 42 -7.79 5.53 -1.74
N VAL A 43 -8.81 5.94 -2.50
CA VAL A 43 -10.12 5.25 -2.51
C VAL A 43 -9.97 3.83 -3.05
N LEU A 44 -9.21 3.64 -4.13
CA LEU A 44 -8.92 2.32 -4.66
C LEU A 44 -8.16 1.45 -3.65
N GLY A 45 -7.16 2.01 -2.97
CA GLY A 45 -6.39 1.33 -1.93
C GLY A 45 -7.26 0.91 -0.75
N LEU A 46 -8.21 1.75 -0.31
CA LEU A 46 -9.16 1.40 0.74
C LEU A 46 -10.12 0.29 0.31
N ILE A 47 -10.63 0.32 -0.91
CA ILE A 47 -11.52 -0.72 -1.45
C ILE A 47 -10.78 -2.05 -1.56
N LEU A 48 -9.57 -2.05 -2.13
CA LEU A 48 -8.73 -3.23 -2.25
C LEU A 48 -8.35 -3.78 -0.88
N GLY A 49 -7.90 -2.90 0.03
CA GLY A 49 -7.55 -3.24 1.40
C GLY A 49 -8.72 -3.86 2.16
N ALA A 50 -9.93 -3.31 2.03
CA ALA A 50 -11.13 -3.86 2.66
C ALA A 50 -11.47 -5.25 2.11
N GLY A 51 -11.39 -5.46 0.79
CA GLY A 51 -11.60 -6.77 0.19
C GLY A 51 -10.59 -7.81 0.69
N LEU A 52 -9.32 -7.43 0.76
CA LEU A 52 -8.25 -8.30 1.28
C LEU A 52 -8.39 -8.57 2.79
N ALA A 53 -8.87 -7.60 3.57
CA ALA A 53 -9.15 -7.78 4.99
C ALA A 53 -10.28 -8.79 5.23
N VAL A 54 -11.31 -8.80 4.38
CA VAL A 54 -12.36 -9.84 4.42
C VAL A 54 -11.77 -11.21 4.15
N LEU A 55 -10.93 -11.35 3.12
CA LEU A 55 -10.27 -12.62 2.80
C LEU A 55 -9.33 -13.08 3.93
N ALA A 56 -8.57 -12.16 4.51
CA ALA A 56 -7.70 -12.44 5.66
C ALA A 56 -8.53 -12.86 6.90
N GLY A 57 -9.67 -12.23 7.14
CA GLY A 57 -10.59 -12.60 8.22
C GLY A 57 -11.20 -14.00 8.02
N LEU A 58 -11.64 -14.33 6.80
CA LEU A 58 -12.12 -15.67 6.46
C LEU A 58 -11.03 -16.73 6.69
N ASN A 59 -9.81 -16.45 6.23
CA ASN A 59 -8.67 -17.34 6.45
C ASN A 59 -8.37 -17.53 7.95
N ALA A 60 -8.43 -16.46 8.75
CA ALA A 60 -8.23 -16.52 10.20
C ALA A 60 -9.28 -17.42 10.89
N VAL A 61 -10.56 -17.34 10.48
CA VAL A 61 -11.64 -18.19 11.00
C VAL A 61 -11.39 -19.67 10.66
N ILE A 62 -11.01 -19.97 9.41
CA ILE A 62 -10.72 -21.35 8.96
C ILE A 62 -9.56 -21.95 9.75
N MET A 63 -8.54 -21.14 10.06
CA MET A 63 -7.36 -21.57 10.80
C MET A 63 -7.56 -21.61 12.32
N GLY A 64 -8.73 -21.22 12.84
CA GLY A 64 -8.96 -21.13 14.29
C GLY A 64 -8.07 -20.10 14.99
N THR A 65 -7.73 -19.02 14.28
CA THR A 65 -6.84 -17.97 14.78
C THR A 65 -7.54 -17.14 15.87
N ASP A 66 -6.79 -16.70 16.87
CA ASP A 66 -7.28 -15.79 17.91
C ASP A 66 -7.88 -14.50 17.30
N ALA A 67 -9.00 -14.04 17.85
CA ALA A 67 -9.75 -12.91 17.32
C ALA A 67 -8.94 -11.59 17.34
N ALA A 68 -8.09 -11.38 18.34
CA ALA A 68 -7.25 -10.19 18.41
C ALA A 68 -6.15 -10.22 17.34
N ILE A 69 -5.60 -11.40 17.05
CA ILE A 69 -4.65 -11.59 15.94
C ILE A 69 -5.36 -11.36 14.60
N ALA A 70 -6.55 -11.92 14.39
CA ALA A 70 -7.32 -11.75 13.17
C ALA A 70 -7.64 -10.27 12.90
N LEU A 71 -8.06 -9.53 13.94
CA LEU A 71 -8.33 -8.10 13.85
C LEU A 71 -7.07 -7.29 13.54
N THR A 72 -5.96 -7.63 14.19
CA THR A 72 -4.63 -7.03 13.94
C THR A 72 -4.26 -7.16 12.46
N VAL A 73 -4.40 -8.36 11.90
CA VAL A 73 -4.09 -8.62 10.49
C VAL A 73 -5.04 -7.85 9.57
N GLY A 74 -6.34 -7.89 9.82
CA GLY A 74 -7.34 -7.21 8.99
C GLY A 74 -7.10 -5.71 8.89
N ILE A 75 -6.88 -5.04 10.02
CA ILE A 75 -6.59 -3.60 10.05
C ILE A 75 -5.25 -3.29 9.40
N SER A 76 -4.23 -4.11 9.66
CA SER A 76 -2.91 -3.95 9.05
C SER A 76 -2.98 -4.05 7.53
N VAL A 77 -3.72 -5.02 6.97
CA VAL A 77 -3.87 -5.18 5.51
C VAL A 77 -4.42 -3.91 4.88
N VAL A 78 -5.48 -3.32 5.45
CA VAL A 78 -6.06 -2.07 4.93
C VAL A 78 -5.03 -0.95 4.93
N GLY A 79 -4.30 -0.79 6.04
CA GLY A 79 -3.28 0.25 6.18
C GLY A 79 -2.11 0.07 5.21
N VAL A 80 -1.54 -1.14 5.14
CA VAL A 80 -0.38 -1.45 4.29
C VAL A 80 -0.73 -1.31 2.80
N VAL A 81 -1.91 -1.79 2.36
CA VAL A 81 -2.35 -1.64 0.97
C VAL A 81 -2.57 -0.17 0.61
N SER A 82 -3.21 0.60 1.50
CA SER A 82 -3.45 2.03 1.27
C SER A 82 -2.14 2.81 1.17
N LEU A 83 -1.18 2.53 2.06
CA LEU A 83 0.14 3.15 2.04
C LEU A 83 0.98 2.71 0.84
N GLY A 84 0.89 1.44 0.44
CA GLY A 84 1.50 0.93 -0.78
C GLY A 84 1.02 1.70 -2.00
N ASN A 85 -0.29 1.88 -2.13
CA ASN A 85 -0.87 2.68 -3.22
C ASN A 85 -0.40 4.14 -3.19
N LEU A 86 -0.37 4.76 -2.02
CA LEU A 86 0.11 6.13 -1.87
C LEU A 86 1.59 6.27 -2.24
N ALA A 87 2.45 5.36 -1.79
CA ALA A 87 3.86 5.35 -2.14
C ALA A 87 4.04 5.17 -3.66
N GLY A 88 3.33 4.21 -4.24
CA GLY A 88 3.31 3.94 -5.67
C GLY A 88 2.83 5.12 -6.50
N THR A 89 1.87 5.90 -6.00
CA THR A 89 1.41 7.12 -6.66
C THR A 89 2.39 8.27 -6.52
N LEU A 90 2.85 8.55 -5.29
CA LEU A 90 3.60 9.77 -4.97
C LEU A 90 5.05 9.73 -5.46
N LEU A 91 5.70 8.57 -5.44
CA LEU A 91 7.11 8.44 -5.84
C LEU A 91 7.34 8.83 -7.31
N PRO A 92 6.56 8.33 -8.30
CA PRO A 92 6.66 8.79 -9.69
C PRO A 92 6.40 10.28 -9.88
N PHE A 93 5.41 10.85 -9.17
CA PHE A 93 5.16 12.29 -9.25
C PHE A 93 6.29 13.13 -8.65
N ALA A 94 6.90 12.66 -7.57
CA ALA A 94 8.07 13.29 -6.98
C ALA A 94 9.27 13.23 -7.94
N ALA A 95 9.54 12.06 -8.54
CA ALA A 95 10.55 11.85 -9.56
C ALA A 95 10.44 12.88 -10.70
N GLU A 96 9.25 12.92 -11.32
CA GLU A 96 8.94 13.83 -12.43
C GLU A 96 9.16 15.29 -12.05
N ARG A 97 8.74 15.68 -10.83
CA ARG A 97 8.90 17.06 -10.34
C ARG A 97 10.36 17.47 -10.16
N PHE A 98 11.24 16.52 -9.86
CA PHE A 98 12.69 16.75 -9.78
C PHE A 98 13.42 16.54 -11.11
N GLY A 99 12.71 16.25 -12.20
CA GLY A 99 13.29 15.99 -13.52
C GLY A 99 14.02 14.65 -13.61
N ILE A 100 13.70 13.70 -12.72
CA ILE A 100 14.24 12.34 -12.72
C ILE A 100 13.23 11.43 -13.43
N ASP A 101 13.71 10.55 -14.31
CA ASP A 101 12.86 9.56 -14.98
C ASP A 101 12.09 8.70 -13.95
N PRO A 102 10.74 8.80 -13.89
CA PRO A 102 9.92 8.04 -12.96
C PRO A 102 10.09 6.52 -13.06
N ALA A 103 10.42 6.00 -14.25
CA ALA A 103 10.59 4.56 -14.48
C ALA A 103 11.86 3.99 -13.83
N VAL A 104 12.89 4.83 -13.62
CA VAL A 104 14.17 4.42 -13.03
C VAL A 104 14.03 4.21 -11.52
N ILE A 105 13.21 5.03 -10.86
CA ILE A 105 13.14 5.05 -9.39
C ILE A 105 12.07 4.13 -8.83
N SER A 106 11.05 3.78 -9.60
CA SER A 106 9.85 3.16 -9.06
C SER A 106 10.00 1.71 -8.62
N GLY A 107 10.77 0.87 -9.32
CA GLY A 107 10.75 -0.59 -9.03
C GLY A 107 11.24 -0.95 -7.61
N PRO A 108 12.57 -1.00 -7.36
CA PRO A 108 13.11 -1.42 -6.07
C PRO A 108 12.82 -0.45 -4.91
N LEU A 109 12.65 0.83 -5.20
CA LEU A 109 12.42 1.83 -4.14
C LEU A 109 11.01 1.71 -3.55
N ILE A 110 9.99 1.44 -4.38
CA ILE A 110 8.62 1.28 -3.89
C ILE A 110 8.55 0.10 -2.93
N THR A 111 9.06 -1.05 -3.32
CA THR A 111 9.00 -2.25 -2.46
C THR A 111 9.73 -2.00 -1.14
N THR A 112 10.93 -1.41 -1.17
CA THR A 112 11.67 -1.07 0.05
C THR A 112 10.89 -0.11 0.98
N VAL A 113 10.27 0.94 0.41
CA VAL A 113 9.45 1.89 1.18
C VAL A 113 8.24 1.17 1.78
N VAL A 114 7.60 0.30 1.02
CA VAL A 114 6.43 -0.45 1.48
C VAL A 114 6.79 -1.50 2.53
N ASP A 115 7.95 -2.13 2.46
CA ASP A 115 8.44 -3.06 3.48
C ASP A 115 8.57 -2.35 4.84
N VAL A 116 9.23 -1.18 4.84
CA VAL A 116 9.43 -0.39 6.06
C VAL A 116 8.10 0.12 6.62
N LEU A 117 7.30 0.78 5.78
CA LEU A 117 6.00 1.31 6.21
C LEU A 117 5.04 0.19 6.63
N GLY A 118 5.09 -0.94 5.94
CA GLY A 118 4.26 -2.10 6.19
C GLY A 118 4.53 -2.74 7.55
N LEU A 119 5.82 -2.90 7.90
CA LEU A 119 6.22 -3.37 9.22
C LEU A 119 5.83 -2.38 10.33
N LEU A 120 6.06 -1.08 10.13
CA LEU A 120 5.68 -0.06 11.10
C LEU A 120 4.18 -0.10 11.40
N VAL A 121 3.35 -0.16 10.37
CA VAL A 121 1.89 -0.27 10.52
C VAL A 121 1.51 -1.55 11.25
N TYR A 122 2.06 -2.69 10.84
CA TYR A 122 1.74 -3.97 11.46
C TYR A 122 2.09 -3.99 12.94
N PHE A 123 3.29 -3.52 13.30
CA PHE A 123 3.72 -3.49 14.69
C PHE A 123 2.94 -2.49 15.52
N GLU A 124 2.62 -1.30 15.01
CA GLU A 124 1.79 -0.33 15.74
C GLU A 124 0.36 -0.84 15.95
N VAL A 125 -0.24 -1.46 14.93
CA VAL A 125 -1.58 -2.05 15.06
C VAL A 125 -1.57 -3.21 16.06
N ALA A 126 -0.55 -4.08 15.99
CA ALA A 126 -0.37 -5.18 16.94
C ALA A 126 -0.17 -4.66 18.37
N ARG A 127 0.64 -3.62 18.53
CA ARG A 127 0.89 -2.95 19.80
C ARG A 127 -0.41 -2.47 20.45
N LEU A 128 -1.23 -1.74 19.69
CA LEU A 128 -2.48 -1.18 20.15
C LEU A 128 -3.54 -2.23 20.48
N ILE A 129 -3.64 -3.29 19.68
CA ILE A 129 -4.70 -4.32 19.82
C ILE A 129 -4.33 -5.38 20.85
N LEU A 130 -3.06 -5.82 20.87
CA LEU A 130 -2.58 -6.86 21.77
C LEU A 130 -2.11 -6.31 23.13
N GLY A 131 -2.10 -4.98 23.31
CA GLY A 131 -1.68 -4.33 24.56
C GLY A 131 -0.21 -4.56 24.89
N LEU A 132 0.63 -4.72 23.87
CA LEU A 132 2.08 -4.86 24.04
C LEU A 132 2.65 -3.46 24.30
N ASN A 133 3.19 -3.20 25.49
CA ASN A 133 3.71 -1.86 25.84
C ASN A 133 5.14 -1.64 25.35
#